data_AF-A0A6S7L0D9-F1
#
_entry.id   AF-A0A6S7L0D9-F1
#
_cell.length_a   1.000
_cell.length_b   1.000
_cell.length_c   1.000
_cell.angle_alpha   90.00
_cell.angle_beta   90.00
_cell.angle_gamma   90.00
#
_symmetry.space_group_name_H-M   'P 1'
#
loop_
_entity.id
_entity.type
_entity.pdbx_description
1 polymer ?
#
loop_
_entity_poly.entity_id
_entity_poly.type
_entity_poly.pdbx_seq_one_letter_code
_entity_poly.pdbx_strand_id
1 'polypeptide(L)'
;MAESAVKIAKSLLRKCDGNWDEFVTRLRETRNIPRGDGNCPAELLMGRKQRGLLPTIPNSRTSPATNKEAKTKTIPTKSGRKLKPLVTGERVWIQNAHTKNWDESGTV
;
A
#
# COMPACT_ATOMS: atom_id res chain seq x y z
N MET A 1 0.87 -1.06 5.18
CA MET A 1 0.51 -0.07 4.13
C MET A 1 1.51 1.09 4.01
N ALA A 2 2.26 1.44 5.07
CA ALA A 2 3.24 2.53 5.01
C ALA A 2 4.40 2.25 4.03
N GLU A 3 5.00 1.07 4.07
CA GLU A 3 6.16 0.72 3.22
C GLU A 3 5.86 0.82 1.72
N SER A 4 4.69 0.33 1.29
CA SER A 4 4.27 0.40 -0.11
C SER A 4 4.03 1.84 -0.56
N ALA A 5 3.47 2.70 0.31
CA ALA A 5 3.32 4.13 0.03
C ALA A 5 4.69 4.82 -0.11
N VAL A 6 5.66 4.51 0.75
CA VAL A 6 7.04 5.04 0.66
C VAL A 6 7.72 4.57 -0.62
N LYS A 7 7.54 3.31 -1.01
CA LYS A 7 8.05 2.78 -2.29
C LYS A 7 7.52 3.58 -3.48
N ILE A 8 6.21 3.86 -3.50
CA ILE A 8 5.57 4.67 -4.55
C ILE A 8 6.15 6.08 -4.54
N ALA A 9 6.24 6.74 -3.39
CA ALA A 9 6.80 8.09 -3.27
C ALA A 9 8.25 8.18 -3.79
N LYS A 10 9.12 7.24 -3.41
CA LYS A 10 10.51 7.19 -3.90
C LYS A 10 10.57 7.01 -5.43
N SER A 11 9.74 6.12 -5.98
CA SER A 11 9.68 5.90 -7.42
C SER A 11 9.16 7.13 -8.18
N LEU A 12 8.24 7.90 -7.57
CA LEU A 12 7.73 9.14 -8.13
C LEU A 12 8.83 10.21 -8.15
N LEU A 13 9.57 10.34 -7.05
CA LEU A 13 10.67 11.29 -6.93
C LEU A 13 11.76 11.03 -7.98
N ARG A 14 12.11 9.75 -8.19
CA ARG A 14 13.02 9.34 -9.27
C ARG A 14 12.51 9.69 -10.66
N LYS A 15 11.19 9.72 -10.89
CA LYS A 15 10.61 10.09 -12.20
C LYS A 15 10.52 11.59 -12.44
N CYS A 16 10.61 12.40 -11.38
CA CYS A 16 10.55 13.86 -11.49
C CYS A 16 11.96 14.49 -11.49
N ASP A 17 13.03 13.68 -11.54
CA ASP A 17 14.43 14.12 -11.51
C ASP A 17 14.75 15.20 -10.47
N GLY A 18 14.12 15.10 -9.29
CA GLY A 18 14.31 16.05 -8.19
C GLY A 18 13.54 17.37 -8.30
N ASN A 19 12.74 17.58 -9.35
CA ASN A 19 11.83 18.72 -9.46
C ASN A 19 10.70 18.61 -8.42
N TRP A 20 10.71 19.53 -7.45
CA TRP A 20 9.79 19.50 -6.33
C TRP A 20 8.35 19.86 -6.71
N ASP A 21 8.15 20.87 -7.55
CA ASP A 21 6.79 21.31 -7.94
C ASP A 21 6.06 20.23 -8.75
N GLU A 22 6.79 19.58 -9.65
CA GLU A 22 6.31 18.46 -10.43
C GLU A 22 6.03 17.24 -9.54
N PHE A 23 6.91 16.97 -8.56
CA PHE A 23 6.69 15.91 -7.58
C PHE A 23 5.43 16.14 -6.75
N VAL A 24 5.22 17.33 -6.21
CA VAL A 24 4.03 17.68 -5.41
C VAL A 24 2.76 17.50 -6.23
N THR A 25 2.78 17.96 -7.48
CA THR A 25 1.66 17.83 -8.42
C THR A 25 1.34 16.37 -8.69
N ARG A 26 2.35 15.56 -9.04
CA ARG A 26 2.15 14.13 -9.29
C ARG A 26 1.76 13.36 -8.04
N LEU A 27 2.27 13.75 -6.87
CA LEU A 27 1.90 13.11 -5.60
C LEU A 27 0.41 13.33 -5.31
N ARG A 28 -0.12 14.53 -5.56
CA ARG A 28 -1.55 14.81 -5.48
C ARG A 28 -2.34 13.90 -6.43
N GLU A 29 -1.90 13.76 -7.67
CA GLU A 29 -2.56 12.87 -8.63
C GLU A 29 -2.54 11.41 -8.18
N THR A 30 -1.42 10.91 -7.62
CA THR A 30 -1.37 9.52 -7.13
C THR A 30 -2.38 9.22 -6.02
N ARG A 31 -2.76 10.22 -5.23
CA ARG A 31 -3.81 10.09 -4.20
C ARG A 31 -5.22 10.07 -4.79
N ASN A 32 -5.39 10.58 -6.01
CA ASN A 32 -6.65 10.54 -6.77
C ASN A 32 -6.80 9.29 -7.65
N ILE A 33 -5.76 8.45 -7.76
CA ILE A 33 -5.84 7.19 -8.52
C ILE A 33 -6.71 6.17 -7.76
N PRO A 34 -7.74 5.60 -8.39
CA PRO A 34 -8.54 4.55 -7.77
C PRO A 34 -7.71 3.30 -7.53
N ARG A 35 -7.84 2.69 -6.35
CA ARG A 35 -7.27 1.38 -6.07
C ARG A 35 -8.05 0.30 -6.82
N GLY A 36 -7.57 -0.94 -6.80
CA GLY A 36 -8.32 -2.10 -7.32
C GLY A 36 -9.71 -2.32 -6.72
N ASP A 37 -10.07 -1.57 -5.68
CA ASP A 37 -11.40 -1.58 -5.05
C ASP A 37 -12.29 -0.42 -5.55
N GLY A 38 -11.83 0.36 -6.54
CA GLY A 38 -12.57 1.48 -7.14
C GLY A 38 -12.46 2.81 -6.38
N ASN A 39 -12.14 2.79 -5.09
CA ASN A 39 -12.00 3.99 -4.26
C ASN A 39 -10.56 4.55 -4.32
N CYS A 40 -10.41 5.87 -4.37
CA CYS A 40 -9.10 6.52 -4.26
C CYS A 40 -8.80 6.96 -2.81
N PRO A 41 -7.51 6.99 -2.39
CA PRO A 41 -7.13 7.40 -1.05
C PRO A 41 -7.63 8.80 -0.64
N ALA A 42 -7.60 9.76 -1.57
CA ALA A 42 -8.08 11.12 -1.30
C ALA A 42 -9.60 11.16 -1.07
N GLU A 43 -10.37 10.35 -1.79
CA GLU A 43 -11.83 10.23 -1.62
C GLU A 43 -12.18 9.56 -0.28
N LEU A 44 -11.44 8.53 0.12
CA LEU A 44 -11.60 7.91 1.44
C LEU A 44 -11.33 8.90 2.58
N LEU A 45 -10.35 9.80 2.41
CA LEU A 45 -10.00 10.80 3.42
C LEU A 45 -10.95 12.00 3.43
N MET A 46 -11.31 12.50 2.25
CA MET A 46 -12.02 13.78 2.10
C MET A 46 -13.52 13.63 1.84
N GLY A 47 -14.01 12.40 1.64
CA GLY A 47 -15.42 12.12 1.33
C GLY A 47 -15.88 12.68 -0.01
N ARG A 48 -14.94 13.08 -0.89
CA ARG A 48 -15.22 13.65 -2.22
C ARG A 48 -14.03 13.46 -3.14
N LYS A 49 -14.26 13.46 -4.46
CA LYS A 49 -13.18 13.45 -5.46
C LYS A 49 -12.54 14.83 -5.59
N GLN A 50 -11.21 14.91 -5.46
CA GLN A 50 -10.49 16.16 -5.69
C GLN A 50 -10.40 16.47 -7.19
N ARG A 51 -10.27 17.76 -7.53
CA ARG A 51 -9.92 18.17 -8.89
C ARG A 51 -8.45 17.85 -9.14
N GLY A 52 -8.18 17.19 -10.26
CA GLY A 52 -6.83 16.90 -10.76
C GLY A 52 -6.63 17.44 -12.17
N LEU A 53 -5.50 17.07 -12.76
CA LEU A 53 -5.12 17.42 -14.13
C LEU A 53 -5.99 16.72 -15.19
N LEU A 54 -6.58 15.58 -14.84
CA LEU A 54 -7.44 14.84 -15.76
C LEU A 54 -8.82 15.51 -15.88
N PRO A 55 -9.33 15.69 -17.11
CA PRO A 55 -10.66 16.22 -17.32
C PRO A 55 -11.69 15.30 -16.64
N THR A 56 -12.59 15.89 -15.88
CA THR A 56 -13.60 15.17 -15.10
C THR A 56 -14.98 15.71 -15.44
N ILE A 57 -15.91 14.81 -15.74
CA ILE A 57 -17.30 15.13 -16.06
C ILE A 57 -17.94 15.80 -14.82
N PRO A 58 -18.71 16.90 -14.97
CA PRO A 58 -19.25 17.67 -13.84
C PRO A 58 -19.94 16.83 -12.77
N ASN A 59 -20.71 15.82 -13.18
CA ASN A 59 -21.51 14.98 -12.29
C ASN A 59 -20.78 13.74 -11.75
N SER A 60 -19.51 13.50 -12.09
CA SER A 60 -18.78 12.29 -11.65
C SER A 60 -18.04 12.47 -10.32
N ARG A 61 -18.15 13.65 -9.69
CA ARG A 61 -17.46 14.02 -8.44
C ARG A 61 -18.24 13.72 -7.17
N THR A 62 -19.54 13.46 -7.30
CA THR A 62 -20.38 12.96 -6.23
C THR A 62 -19.94 11.53 -5.94
N SER A 63 -19.33 11.30 -4.78
CA SER A 63 -19.02 9.96 -4.31
C SER A 63 -20.35 9.21 -4.13
N PRO A 64 -20.59 8.07 -4.80
CA PRO A 64 -21.74 7.25 -4.46
C PRO A 64 -21.62 6.90 -2.98
N ALA A 65 -22.63 7.28 -2.20
CA ALA A 65 -22.71 6.89 -0.81
C ALA A 65 -22.55 5.37 -0.73
N THR A 66 -21.57 4.92 0.04
CA THR A 66 -21.49 3.57 0.59
C THR A 66 -21.65 2.43 -0.42
N ASN A 67 -20.56 2.02 -1.05
CA ASN A 67 -20.38 0.59 -1.34
C ASN A 67 -19.25 0.08 -0.44
N LYS A 68 -19.59 -0.11 0.84
CA LYS A 68 -18.72 -0.67 1.88
C LYS A 68 -18.67 -2.20 1.76
N GLU A 69 -18.28 -2.68 0.60
CA GLU A 69 -17.79 -4.05 0.49
C GLU A 69 -16.34 -3.92 0.05
N ALA A 70 -15.49 -3.54 1.00
CA ALA A 70 -14.09 -3.90 0.90
C ALA A 70 -14.09 -5.43 0.84
N LYS A 71 -14.09 -5.98 -0.38
CA LYS A 71 -13.82 -7.39 -0.60
C LYS A 71 -12.44 -7.59 0.00
N THR A 72 -12.41 -8.05 1.25
CA THR A 72 -11.21 -8.60 1.87
C THR A 72 -10.84 -9.73 0.95
N LYS A 73 -9.97 -9.45 -0.02
CA LYS A 73 -9.36 -10.50 -0.82
C LYS A 73 -8.67 -11.33 0.23
N THR A 74 -9.29 -12.44 0.61
CA THR A 74 -8.62 -13.53 1.29
C THR A 74 -7.42 -13.78 0.42
N ILE A 75 -6.26 -13.30 0.87
CA ILE A 75 -5.03 -13.47 0.11
C ILE A 75 -4.94 -14.98 -0.04
N PRO A 76 -5.12 -15.54 -1.25
CA PRO A 76 -4.97 -16.98 -1.39
C PRO A 76 -3.54 -17.21 -0.96
N THR A 77 -3.36 -17.95 0.14
CA THR A 77 -2.03 -18.37 0.60
C THR A 77 -1.45 -19.07 -0.60
N LYS A 78 -0.52 -18.39 -1.28
CA LYS A 78 0.06 -18.89 -2.52
C LYS A 78 0.49 -20.31 -2.25
N SER A 79 -0.04 -21.24 -3.05
CA SER A 79 0.21 -22.67 -2.96
C SER A 79 1.70 -22.89 -2.76
N GLY A 80 2.05 -23.20 -1.53
CA GLY A 80 3.39 -23.49 -1.06
C GLY A 80 3.26 -24.62 -0.06
N ARG A 81 4.36 -25.33 0.20
CA ARG A 81 4.36 -26.39 1.21
C ARG A 81 3.89 -25.81 2.54
N LYS A 82 2.77 -26.32 3.06
CA LYS A 82 2.27 -25.94 4.39
C LYS A 82 3.33 -26.31 5.41
N LEU A 83 3.95 -25.30 6.02
CA LEU A 83 4.87 -25.50 7.13
C LEU A 83 4.07 -25.79 8.40
N LYS A 84 4.67 -26.58 9.31
CA LYS A 84 4.07 -26.82 10.62
C LYS A 84 4.11 -25.49 11.42
N PRO A 85 3.03 -25.12 12.12
CA PRO A 85 3.07 -24.00 13.07
C PRO A 85 4.14 -24.24 14.14
N LEU A 86 4.77 -23.17 14.60
CA LEU A 86 5.76 -23.22 15.69
C LEU A 86 5.07 -23.57 17.02
N VAL A 87 5.70 -24.42 17.82
CA VAL A 87 5.20 -24.83 19.15
C VAL A 87 5.98 -24.08 20.23
N THR A 88 5.31 -23.62 21.29
CA THR A 88 5.97 -22.99 22.45
C THR A 88 6.98 -23.96 23.05
N GLY A 89 8.23 -23.53 23.23
CA GLY A 89 9.33 -24.41 23.65
C GLY A 89 10.18 -24.98 22.50
N GLU A 90 9.81 -24.76 21.23
CA GLU A 90 10.60 -25.17 20.07
C GLU A 90 11.83 -24.25 19.89
N ARG A 91 12.98 -24.83 19.57
CA ARG A 91 14.21 -24.07 19.30
C ARG A 91 14.19 -23.55 17.87
N VAL A 92 14.21 -22.23 17.73
CA VAL A 92 14.16 -21.54 16.44
C VAL A 92 15.43 -20.73 16.23
N TRP A 93 15.82 -20.59 14.95
CA TRP A 93 16.84 -19.62 14.56
C TRP A 93 16.20 -18.25 14.42
N ILE A 94 16.91 -17.22 14.87
CA ILE A 94 16.52 -15.82 14.81
C ILE A 94 17.45 -15.13 13.82
N GLN A 95 16.85 -14.42 12.86
CA GLN A 95 17.61 -13.62 11.92
C GLN A 95 18.08 -12.34 12.60
N ASN A 96 19.39 -12.10 12.60
CA ASN A 96 19.95 -10.87 13.13
C ASN A 96 19.51 -9.69 12.25
N ALA A 97 18.92 -8.65 12.86
CA ALA A 97 18.32 -7.53 12.13
C ALA A 97 19.33 -6.65 11.38
N HIS A 98 20.60 -6.65 11.80
CA HIS A 98 21.64 -5.82 11.21
C HIS A 98 22.42 -6.57 10.11
N THR A 99 22.90 -7.78 10.41
CA THR A 99 23.68 -8.59 9.45
C THR A 99 22.81 -9.36 8.46
N LYS A 100 21.54 -9.61 8.82
CA LYS A 100 20.58 -10.46 8.09
C LYS A 100 20.98 -11.94 8.05
N ASN A 101 21.94 -12.35 8.86
CA ASN A 101 22.34 -13.74 9.01
C ASN A 101 21.47 -14.46 10.06
N TRP A 102 21.48 -15.80 10.03
CA TRP A 102 20.72 -16.65 10.95
C TRP A 102 21.64 -17.24 12.02
N ASP A 103 22.20 -16.37 12.85
CA ASP A 103 23.30 -16.73 13.74
C ASP A 103 22.85 -16.93 15.19
N GLU A 104 21.66 -16.45 15.55
CA GLU A 104 21.11 -16.51 16.90
C GLU A 104 20.08 -17.64 17.02
N SER A 105 20.08 -18.36 18.14
CA SER A 105 19.05 -19.37 18.44
C SER A 105 18.26 -18.96 19.67
N GLY A 106 16.94 -19.11 19.64
CA GLY A 106 16.06 -18.84 20.76
C GLY A 106 14.96 -19.90 20.89
N THR A 107 14.09 -19.70 21.87
CA THR A 107 12.93 -20.55 22.12
C THR A 107 11.66 -19.73 21.86
N VAL A 108 10.66 -20.34 21.21
CA VAL A 108 9.35 -19.72 20.91
C VAL A 108 8.55 -19.45 22.17
#